data_AF-A0A919PP13-F1
#
_entry.id   AF-A0A919PP13-F1
#
_cell.length_a   1.000
_cell.length_b   1.000
_cell.length_c   1.000
_cell.angle_alpha   90.00
_cell.angle_beta   90.00
_cell.angle_gamma   90.00
#
_symmetry.space_group_name_H-M   'P 1'
#
loop_
_entity.id
_entity.type
_entity.pdbx_description
1 polymer ?
#
loop_
_entity_poly.entity_id
_entity_poly.type
_entity_poly.pdbx_seq_one_letter_code
_entity_poly.pdbx_strand_id
1 'polypeptide(L)' 'METTENAVAMPPQRPRFERVQLNTRVRVEIEQMLQRFVEDHNTTVQSSVDLALAEFLAARGYPLPATDDRRSR' A
#
# COMPACT_ATOMS: atom_id res chain seq x y z
N MET A 1 39.84 -12.95 -25.23
CA MET A 1 38.65 -13.66 -24.74
C MET A 1 37.89 -12.66 -23.90
N GLU A 2 37.00 -11.91 -24.54
CA GLU A 2 36.18 -10.89 -23.87
C GLU A 2 34.95 -11.60 -23.28
N THR A 3 34.82 -11.55 -21.95
CA THR A 3 33.66 -12.04 -21.22
C THR A 3 32.55 -11.00 -21.33
N THR A 4 31.54 -11.28 -22.15
CA THR A 4 30.28 -10.53 -22.20
C THR A 4 29.50 -10.76 -20.91
N GLU A 5 29.47 -9.76 -20.04
CA GLU A 5 28.65 -9.73 -18.84
C GLU A 5 27.16 -9.70 -19.23
N ASN A 6 26.45 -10.80 -18.97
CA ASN A 6 25.00 -10.86 -19.02
C ASN A 6 24.43 -9.95 -17.93
N ALA A 7 24.12 -8.69 -18.28
CA ALA A 7 23.39 -7.78 -17.42
C ALA A 7 21.95 -8.31 -17.24
N VAL A 8 21.70 -9.00 -16.13
CA VAL A 8 20.35 -9.39 -15.70
C VAL A 8 19.56 -8.11 -15.43
N ALA A 9 18.50 -7.88 -16.21
CA ALA A 9 17.61 -6.74 -16.01
C ALA A 9 16.97 -6.83 -14.61
N MET A 10 17.27 -5.87 -13.73
CA MET A 10 16.63 -5.79 -12.43
C MET A 10 15.15 -5.41 -12.60
N PRO A 11 14.21 -6.05 -11.86
CA PRO A 11 12.81 -5.69 -11.91
C PRO A 11 12.60 -4.24 -11.40
N PRO A 12 11.59 -3.52 -11.94
CA PRO A 12 11.30 -2.16 -11.53
C PRO A 12 11.04 -2.09 -10.02
N GLN A 13 11.79 -1.23 -9.33
CA GLN A 13 11.60 -1.00 -7.90
C GLN A 13 10.28 -0.27 -7.71
N ARG A 14 9.38 -0.85 -6.89
CA ARG A 14 8.12 -0.19 -6.53
C ARG A 14 8.45 1.10 -5.78
N PRO A 15 7.79 2.24 -6.09
CA PRO A 15 7.98 3.48 -5.37
C PRO A 15 7.78 3.25 -3.88
N ARG A 16 8.77 3.67 -3.08
CA ARG A 16 8.71 3.61 -1.62
C ARG A 16 7.92 4.81 -1.14
N PHE A 17 6.65 4.60 -0.80
CA PHE A 17 5.86 5.60 -0.10
C PHE A 17 6.38 5.76 1.34
N GLU A 18 6.43 7.00 1.82
CA GLU A 18 6.62 7.27 3.24
C GLU A 18 5.41 6.74 4.01
N ARG A 19 5.67 5.98 5.08
CA ARG A 19 4.63 5.35 5.90
C ARG A 19 4.77 5.77 7.34
N VAL A 20 3.64 6.06 7.98
CA VAL A 20 3.54 6.39 9.40
C VAL A 20 2.72 5.31 10.09
N GLN A 21 3.15 4.89 11.29
CA GLN A 21 2.42 3.88 12.07
C GLN A 21 1.14 4.48 12.65
N LEU A 22 0.01 3.80 12.41
CA LEU A 22 -1.27 4.14 13.03
C LEU A 22 -1.45 3.36 14.33
N ASN A 23 -1.25 4.01 15.48
CA ASN A 23 -1.40 3.40 16.80
C ASN A 23 -2.82 3.59 17.35
N THR A 24 -3.78 2.82 16.84
CA THR A 24 -5.19 2.90 17.27
C THR A 24 -5.73 1.54 17.67
N ARG A 25 -6.57 1.50 18.72
CA ARG A 25 -7.31 0.29 19.11
C ARG A 25 -8.63 0.23 18.35
N VAL A 26 -8.97 -0.94 17.83
CA VAL A 26 -10.25 -1.23 17.17
C VAL A 26 -11.05 -2.23 18.00
N ARG A 27 -12.33 -2.38 17.69
CA ARG A 27 -13.17 -3.43 18.29
C ARG A 27 -12.70 -4.81 17.81
N VAL A 28 -12.83 -5.82 18.67
CA VAL A 28 -12.36 -7.19 18.38
C VAL A 28 -13.06 -7.78 17.15
N GLU A 29 -14.35 -7.52 16.99
CA GLU A 29 -15.13 -8.03 15.86
C GLU A 29 -14.64 -7.46 14.52
N ILE A 30 -14.14 -6.22 14.52
CA ILE A 30 -13.57 -5.57 13.33
C ILE A 30 -12.25 -6.25 12.95
N GLU A 31 -11.39 -6.52 13.94
CA GLU A 31 -10.11 -7.19 13.72
C GLU A 31 -10.32 -8.62 13.16
N GLN A 32 -11.24 -9.38 13.75
CA GLN A 32 -11.56 -10.74 13.29
C GLN A 32 -12.09 -10.75 11.85
N MET A 33 -12.97 -9.82 11.50
CA MET A 33 -13.51 -9.73 10.14
C MET A 33 -12.46 -9.26 9.14
N LEU A 34 -11.59 -8.32 9.54
CA LEU A 34 -10.47 -7.87 8.71
C LEU A 34 -9.50 -9.02 8.41
N GLN A 35 -9.20 -9.85 9.42
CA GLN A 35 -8.32 -11.00 9.23
C GLN A 35 -8.90 -12.02 8.24
N ARG A 36 -10.20 -12.33 8.35
CA ARG A 36 -10.89 -13.19 7.36
C ARG A 36 -10.85 -12.60 5.96
N PHE A 37 -11.12 -11.31 5.81
CA PHE A 37 -11.04 -10.63 4.52
C PHE A 37 -9.64 -10.73 3.91
N VAL A 38 -8.60 -10.55 4.73
CA VAL A 38 -7.20 -10.68 4.30
C VAL A 38 -6.90 -12.07 3.75
N GLU A 39 -7.39 -13.11 4.43
CA GLU A 39 -7.24 -14.50 4.03
C GLU A 39 -8.00 -14.82 2.74
N ASP A 40 -9.28 -14.44 2.67
CA ASP A 40 -10.17 -14.72 1.54
C ASP A 40 -9.71 -14.04 0.24
N HIS A 41 -9.08 -12.87 0.35
CA HIS A 41 -8.72 -12.03 -0.79
C HIS A 41 -7.21 -11.99 -1.09
N ASN A 42 -6.38 -12.76 -0.35
CA ASN A 42 -4.92 -12.78 -0.49
C ASN A 42 -4.33 -11.35 -0.51
N THR A 43 -4.77 -10.51 0.42
CA THR A 43 -4.35 -9.10 0.56
C THR A 43 -3.55 -8.90 1.85
N THR A 44 -3.38 -7.67 2.32
CA THR A 44 -2.74 -7.37 3.62
C THR A 44 -3.63 -6.47 4.46
N VAL A 45 -3.47 -6.56 5.79
CA VAL A 45 -4.09 -5.63 6.75
C VAL A 45 -3.78 -4.18 6.38
N GLN A 46 -2.50 -3.90 6.05
CA GLN A 46 -2.07 -2.56 5.66
C GLN A 46 -2.82 -2.06 4.42
N SER A 47 -2.83 -2.82 3.32
CA SER A 47 -3.51 -2.43 2.08
C SER A 47 -5.00 -2.19 2.29
N SER A 48 -5.62 -3.01 3.13
CA SER A 48 -7.04 -2.91 3.46
C SER A 48 -7.34 -1.66 4.28
N VAL A 49 -6.50 -1.36 5.27
CA VAL A 49 -6.61 -0.14 6.09
C VAL A 49 -6.36 1.12 5.27
N ASP A 50 -5.34 1.13 4.42
CA ASP A 50 -5.03 2.28 3.56
C ASP A 50 -6.21 2.58 2.62
N LEU A 51 -6.79 1.56 1.98
CA LEU A 51 -7.94 1.72 1.11
C LEU A 51 -9.19 2.19 1.89
N ALA A 52 -9.51 1.52 3.00
CA ALA A 52 -10.69 1.86 3.80
C ALA A 52 -10.61 3.29 4.36
N LEU A 53 -9.43 3.73 4.82
CA LEU A 53 -9.22 5.10 5.28
C LEU A 53 -9.32 6.10 4.13
N ALA A 54 -8.72 5.80 2.97
CA ALA A 54 -8.82 6.66 1.79
C ALA A 54 -10.28 6.87 1.36
N GLU A 55 -11.06 5.79 1.26
CA GLU A 55 -12.48 5.84 0.90
C GLU A 55 -13.31 6.58 1.95
N PHE A 56 -13.10 6.29 3.24
CA PHE A 56 -13.82 6.93 4.34
C PHE A 56 -13.57 8.45 4.39
N LEU A 57 -12.32 8.88 4.19
CA LEU A 57 -11.94 10.29 4.17
C LEU A 57 -12.48 10.99 2.91
N ALA A 58 -12.37 10.36 1.74
CA ALA A 58 -12.91 10.88 0.49
C ALA A 58 -14.43 11.10 0.56
N ALA A 59 -15.16 10.14 1.13
CA ALA A 59 -16.61 10.25 1.36
C ALA A 59 -16.99 11.45 2.26
N ARG A 60 -16.04 11.98 3.02
CA ARG A 60 -16.20 13.16 3.90
C ARG A 60 -15.62 14.45 3.31
N GLY A 61 -15.20 14.44 2.05
CA GLY A 61 -14.62 15.61 1.37
C GLY A 61 -13.13 15.80 1.62
N TYR A 62 -12.42 14.78 2.12
CA TYR A 62 -10.97 14.80 2.34
C TYR A 62 -10.27 13.76 1.45
N PRO A 63 -10.31 13.89 0.11
CA PRO A 63 -9.62 12.95 -0.76
C PRO A 63 -8.11 13.02 -0.53
N LEU A 64 -7.44 11.86 -0.50
CA LEU A 64 -5.99 11.82 -0.50
C LEU A 64 -5.48 12.37 -1.85
N PRO A 65 -4.38 13.15 -1.86
CA PRO A 65 -3.79 13.58 -3.11
C PRO A 65 -3.35 12.34 -3.90
N ALA A 66 -3.78 12.25 -5.17
CA ALA A 66 -3.23 11.25 -6.09
C ALA A 66 -1.71 11.45 -6.09
N THR A 67 -0.96 10.40 -5.77
CA THR A 67 0.50 10.42 -5.73
C THR A 67 1.01 10.99 -7.05
N ASP A 68 1.48 12.24 -7.00
CA ASP A 68 1.91 12.98 -8.16
C ASP A 68 3.24 12.36 -8.63
N ASP A 69 3.19 11.57 -9.70
CA ASP A 69 4.35 11.06 -10.47
C ASP A 69 5.16 12.20 -11.15
N ARG A 70 5.05 13.44 -10.65
CA ARG A 70 5.65 14.66 -11.21
C ARG A 70 6.83 15.19 -10.40
N ARG A 71 7.55 14.35 -9.67
CA ARG A 71 8.91 14.66 -9.20
C ARG A 71 9.96 14.06 -10.15
N SER A 72 9.91 14.48 -11.41
CA SER A 72 11.00 14.36 -12.38
C SER A 72 10.84 15.46 -13.42
N ARG A 73 11.30 16.66 -13.08
CA ARG A 73 11.77 17.68 -14.02
C ARG A 73 12.97 18.38 -13.40
#